data_AF-A0A7C3RF96-F1
#
_entry.id   AF-A0A7C3RF96-F1
#
_cell.length_a   1.000
_cell.length_b   1.000
_cell.length_c   1.000
_cell.angle_alpha   90.00
_cell.angle_beta   90.00
_cell.angle_gamma   90.00
#
_symmetry.space_group_name_H-M   'P 1'
#
loop_
_entity.id
_entity.type
_entity.pdbx_description
1 polymer ?
#
loop_
_entity_poly.entity_id
_entity_poly.type
_entity_poly.pdbx_seq_one_letter_code
_entity_poly.pdbx_strand_id
1 'polypeptide(L)'
;MQPVLSRWLAALVAINAAAGAAELSEQELAAARKLYNAKCAKCHKFYNPANYTDAQWREWMRMMSQKSKLRLDEAQLLSRYLDTFRTQQRTNTLPDPGKSGGQPAPEPTTARPQDANAAGRDGTSHRQPKQRTRKTQARNWSTLP
;
A
#
# COMPACT_ATOMS: atom_id res chain seq x y z
N MET A 1 56.88 -17.38 -40.75
CA MET A 1 56.01 -17.61 -39.58
C MET A 1 55.36 -16.27 -39.22
N GLN A 2 54.09 -16.07 -39.58
CA GLN A 2 53.30 -14.88 -39.23
C GLN A 2 52.14 -15.31 -38.34
N PRO A 3 51.91 -14.67 -37.17
CA PRO A 3 50.73 -14.96 -36.38
C PRO A 3 49.50 -14.27 -36.98
N VAL A 4 48.51 -15.09 -37.29
CA VAL A 4 47.13 -14.68 -37.57
C VAL A 4 46.55 -13.96 -36.34
N LEU A 5 46.58 -12.63 -36.33
CA LEU A 5 45.83 -11.85 -35.37
C LEU A 5 44.34 -12.03 -35.67
N SER A 6 43.73 -12.98 -34.97
CA SER A 6 42.30 -13.13 -34.75
C SER A 6 41.69 -11.75 -34.47
N ARG A 7 41.03 -11.13 -35.45
CA ARG A 7 39.63 -11.36 -35.82
C ARG A 7 38.72 -11.46 -34.59
N TRP A 8 37.92 -10.40 -34.44
CA TRP A 8 36.67 -10.32 -33.67
C TRP A 8 36.78 -9.85 -32.21
N LEU A 9 37.19 -8.58 -32.07
CA LEU A 9 36.44 -7.65 -31.23
C LEU A 9 35.00 -7.54 -31.80
N ALA A 10 34.01 -8.16 -31.14
CA ALA A 10 32.62 -7.67 -31.09
C ALA A 10 31.72 -8.70 -30.39
N ALA A 11 31.60 -8.60 -29.07
CA ALA A 11 30.43 -9.12 -28.36
C ALA A 11 30.21 -8.35 -27.04
N LEU A 12 30.17 -7.02 -27.12
CA LEU A 12 29.53 -6.21 -26.09
C LEU A 12 28.02 -6.25 -26.36
N VAL A 13 27.37 -7.32 -25.91
CA VAL A 13 25.91 -7.37 -25.78
C VAL A 13 25.56 -6.39 -24.66
N ALA A 14 25.14 -5.18 -25.03
CA ALA A 14 24.53 -4.23 -24.12
C ALA A 14 23.19 -4.81 -23.64
N ILE A 15 23.18 -5.45 -22.47
CA ILE A 15 21.96 -5.77 -21.75
C ILE A 15 21.43 -4.46 -21.17
N ASN A 16 20.70 -3.72 -22.00
CA ASN A 16 19.99 -2.53 -21.57
C ASN A 16 18.74 -2.97 -20.79
N ALA A 17 18.94 -3.34 -19.52
CA ALA A 17 17.85 -3.53 -18.58
C ALA A 17 17.23 -2.16 -18.29
N ALA A 18 16.36 -1.71 -19.18
CA ALA A 18 15.39 -0.68 -18.87
C ALA A 18 14.44 -1.27 -17.83
N ALA A 19 14.85 -1.22 -16.56
CA ALA A 19 13.97 -1.33 -15.41
C ALA A 19 13.12 -0.05 -15.32
N GLY A 20 12.44 0.29 -16.42
CA GLY A 20 11.28 1.17 -16.38
C GLY A 20 10.16 0.35 -15.78
N ALA A 21 9.40 0.94 -14.88
CA ALA A 21 8.16 0.37 -14.36
C ALA A 21 7.34 -0.17 -15.54
N ALA A 22 7.37 -1.49 -15.75
CA ALA A 22 6.62 -2.11 -16.82
C ALA A 22 5.17 -1.66 -16.67
N GLU A 23 4.62 -1.11 -17.75
CA GLU A 23 3.24 -0.64 -17.76
C GLU A 23 2.34 -1.78 -17.30
N LEU A 24 1.45 -1.50 -16.34
CA LEU A 24 0.56 -2.53 -15.81
C LEU A 24 -0.40 -2.96 -16.92
N SER A 25 -0.53 -4.27 -17.14
CA SER A 25 -1.56 -4.82 -18.01
C SER A 25 -2.96 -4.45 -17.49
N GLU A 26 -3.98 -4.50 -18.35
CA GLU A 26 -5.37 -4.22 -17.95
C GLU A 26 -5.84 -5.14 -16.81
N GLN A 27 -5.44 -6.42 -16.86
CA GLN A 27 -5.73 -7.39 -15.80
C GLN A 27 -5.06 -7.01 -14.48
N GLU A 28 -3.79 -6.58 -14.52
CA GLU A 28 -3.08 -6.10 -13.33
C GLU A 28 -3.71 -4.81 -12.78
N LEU A 29 -4.14 -3.87 -13.64
CA LEU A 29 -4.84 -2.66 -13.23
C LEU A 29 -6.17 -2.99 -12.52
N ALA A 30 -6.95 -3.91 -13.07
CA ALA A 30 -8.20 -4.36 -12.46
C ALA A 30 -7.95 -5.05 -11.11
N ALA A 31 -6.96 -5.92 -11.04
CA ALA A 31 -6.56 -6.61 -9.81
C ALA A 31 -6.06 -5.63 -8.75
N ALA A 32 -5.18 -4.68 -9.13
CA ALA A 32 -4.66 -3.66 -8.23
C ALA A 32 -5.75 -2.73 -7.70
N ARG A 33 -6.70 -2.32 -8.55
CA ARG A 33 -7.86 -1.52 -8.13
C ARG A 33 -8.74 -2.26 -7.13
N LYS A 34 -9.02 -3.55 -7.37
CA LYS A 34 -9.76 -4.40 -6.44
C LYS A 34 -9.02 -4.53 -5.10
N LEU A 35 -7.72 -4.77 -5.15
CA LEU A 35 -6.86 -4.87 -3.97
C LEU A 35 -6.87 -3.57 -3.16
N TYR A 36 -6.67 -2.43 -3.82
CA TYR A 36 -6.70 -1.10 -3.22
C TYR A 36 -8.02 -0.83 -2.49
N ASN A 37 -9.16 -1.09 -3.15
CA ASN A 37 -10.49 -0.90 -2.56
C ASN A 37 -10.71 -1.82 -1.34
N ALA A 38 -10.20 -3.05 -1.41
CA ALA A 38 -10.38 -4.03 -0.34
C ALA A 38 -9.50 -3.77 0.90
N LYS A 39 -8.27 -3.26 0.70
CA LYS A 39 -7.23 -3.18 1.74
C LYS A 39 -6.92 -1.77 2.22
N CYS A 40 -7.02 -0.76 1.34
CA CYS A 40 -6.55 0.59 1.62
C CYS A 40 -7.70 1.58 1.84
N ALA A 41 -8.76 1.51 1.02
CA ALA A 41 -9.86 2.48 1.05
C ALA A 41 -10.83 2.32 2.24
N LYS A 42 -10.69 1.28 3.06
CA LYS A 42 -11.63 0.96 4.15
C LYS A 42 -11.40 1.75 5.43
N CYS A 43 -10.16 2.15 5.70
CA CYS A 43 -9.77 2.67 7.02
C CYS A 43 -9.62 4.19 7.05
N HIS A 44 -9.34 4.82 5.91
CA HIS A 44 -9.20 6.27 5.78
C HIS A 44 -9.29 6.68 4.31
N LYS A 45 -9.42 7.99 4.07
CA LYS A 45 -9.35 8.56 2.73
C LYS A 45 -7.97 8.32 2.11
N PHE A 46 -7.91 8.29 0.79
CA PHE A 46 -6.66 8.22 0.04
C PHE A 46 -5.76 9.43 0.36
N TYR A 47 -4.56 9.16 0.88
CA TYR A 47 -3.53 10.19 1.01
C TYR A 47 -2.95 10.49 -0.35
N ASN A 48 -2.85 11.78 -0.69
CA ASN A 48 -2.31 12.19 -1.97
C ASN A 48 -0.80 11.81 -2.03
N PRO A 49 -0.38 10.91 -2.94
CA PRO A 49 1.00 10.53 -3.06
C PRO A 49 1.94 11.71 -3.37
N ALA A 50 1.48 12.74 -4.11
CA ALA A 50 2.30 13.90 -4.46
C ALA A 50 2.75 14.73 -3.24
N ASN A 51 2.11 14.57 -2.08
CA ASN A 51 2.50 15.26 -0.85
C ASN A 51 3.75 14.64 -0.19
N TYR A 52 4.26 13.53 -0.72
CA TYR A 52 5.39 12.79 -0.13
C TYR A 52 6.56 12.74 -1.10
N THR A 53 7.77 13.01 -0.58
CA THR A 53 9.02 12.67 -1.28
C THR A 53 9.09 11.15 -1.51
N ASP A 54 9.94 10.69 -2.43
CA ASP A 54 10.02 9.26 -2.74
C ASP A 54 10.48 8.41 -1.54
N ALA A 55 11.36 8.94 -0.68
CA ALA A 55 11.78 8.25 0.54
C ALA A 55 10.63 8.14 1.55
N GLN A 56 9.91 9.24 1.78
CA GLN A 56 8.75 9.25 2.68
C GLN A 56 7.63 8.32 2.18
N TRP A 57 7.39 8.30 0.87
CA TRP A 57 6.39 7.43 0.28
C TRP A 57 6.73 5.96 0.42
N ARG A 58 7.98 5.57 0.18
CA ARG A 58 8.45 4.19 0.36
C ARG A 58 8.26 3.73 1.81
N GLU A 59 8.64 4.57 2.77
CA GLU A 59 8.49 4.24 4.19
C GLU A 59 7.01 4.15 4.59
N TRP A 60 6.18 5.06 4.10
CA TRP A 60 4.73 5.01 4.30
C TRP A 60 4.11 3.72 3.74
N MET A 61 4.46 3.34 2.50
CA MET A 61 3.99 2.11 1.87
C MET A 61 4.46 0.87 2.63
N ARG A 62 5.70 0.86 3.17
CA ARG A 62 6.21 -0.20 4.03
C ARG A 62 5.34 -0.38 5.27
N MET A 63 5.05 0.70 5.99
CA MET A 63 4.20 0.68 7.18
C MET A 63 2.77 0.25 6.87
N MET A 64 2.16 0.79 5.80
CA MET A 64 0.79 0.46 5.44
C MET A 64 0.63 -0.99 4.96
N SER A 65 1.63 -1.51 4.23
CA SER A 65 1.63 -2.92 3.80
C SER A 65 1.61 -3.87 5.00
N GLN A 66 2.36 -3.56 6.06
CA GLN A 66 2.34 -4.33 7.30
C GLN A 66 0.98 -4.24 8.01
N LYS A 67 0.44 -3.03 8.17
CA LYS A 67 -0.85 -2.81 8.87
C LYS A 67 -2.04 -3.43 8.14
N SER A 68 -2.04 -3.41 6.81
CA SER A 68 -3.09 -4.00 5.98
C SER A 68 -2.87 -5.48 5.65
N LYS A 69 -1.77 -6.07 6.16
CA LYS A 69 -1.38 -7.47 5.96
C LYS A 69 -1.37 -7.82 4.48
N LEU A 70 -0.68 -7.00 3.67
CA LEU A 70 -0.43 -7.32 2.27
C LEU A 70 0.63 -8.40 2.19
N ARG A 71 0.42 -9.35 1.28
CA ARG A 71 1.49 -10.24 0.83
C ARG A 71 2.51 -9.46 0.01
N LEU A 72 3.69 -10.04 -0.19
CA LEU A 72 4.77 -9.38 -0.93
C LEU A 72 4.38 -9.04 -2.38
N ASP A 73 3.71 -9.97 -3.06
CA ASP A 73 3.19 -9.81 -4.43
C ASP A 73 2.09 -8.74 -4.49
N GLU A 74 1.16 -8.74 -3.53
CA GLU A 74 0.12 -7.72 -3.41
C GLU A 74 0.73 -6.33 -3.18
N ALA A 75 1.74 -6.22 -2.31
CA ALA A 75 2.42 -4.96 -2.02
C ALA A 75 3.18 -4.42 -3.23
N GLN A 76 3.83 -5.28 -4.01
CA GLN A 76 4.52 -4.91 -5.25
C GLN A 76 3.54 -4.43 -6.32
N LEU A 77 2.47 -5.18 -6.57
CA LEU A 77 1.43 -4.80 -7.53
C LEU A 77 0.79 -3.46 -7.14
N LEU A 78 0.46 -3.30 -5.86
CA LEU A 78 -0.15 -2.08 -5.36
C LEU A 78 0.80 -0.88 -5.46
N SER A 79 2.10 -1.07 -5.18
CA SER A 79 3.09 0.00 -5.29
C SER A 79 3.20 0.51 -6.73
N ARG A 80 3.33 -0.40 -7.71
CA ARG A 80 3.33 -0.04 -9.14
C ARG A 80 2.05 0.70 -9.54
N TYR A 81 0.89 0.24 -9.05
CA TYR A 81 -0.38 0.89 -9.34
C TYR A 81 -0.45 2.30 -8.78
N LEU A 82 -0.02 2.51 -7.53
CA LEU A 82 -0.02 3.82 -6.89
C LEU A 82 1.00 4.79 -7.52
N ASP A 83 2.10 4.27 -8.07
CA ASP A 83 3.08 5.07 -8.81
C ASP A 83 2.49 5.68 -10.09
N THR A 84 1.51 5.04 -10.74
CA THR A 84 0.83 5.64 -11.90
C THR A 84 0.16 6.98 -11.55
N PHE A 85 -0.42 7.10 -10.35
CA PHE A 85 -1.01 8.34 -9.86
C PHE A 85 0.07 9.37 -9.46
N ARG A 86 1.19 8.92 -8.89
CA ARG A 86 2.33 9.79 -8.55
C ARG A 86 2.90 10.46 -9.79
N THR A 87 3.14 9.67 -10.83
CA THR A 87 3.70 10.16 -12.09
C THR A 87 2.73 11.10 -12.79
N GLN A 88 1.45 10.73 -12.88
CA GLN A 88 0.42 11.61 -13.46
C GLN A 88 0.31 12.95 -12.71
N GLN A 89 0.42 12.96 -11.38
CA GLN A 89 0.36 14.23 -10.66
C GLN A 89 1.63 15.08 -10.83
N ARG A 90 2.81 14.47 -11.01
CA ARG A 90 4.04 15.21 -11.34
C ARG A 90 4.01 15.79 -12.75
N THR A 91 3.42 15.09 -13.71
CA THR A 91 3.30 15.62 -15.07
C THR A 91 2.23 16.69 -15.18
N ASN A 92 1.14 16.57 -14.40
CA ASN A 92 0.04 17.54 -14.39
C ASN A 92 0.30 18.75 -13.46
N THR A 93 1.18 18.57 -12.47
CA THR A 93 1.67 19.63 -11.58
C THR A 93 3.11 19.89 -11.96
N LEU A 94 3.34 20.73 -12.97
CA LEU A 94 4.63 21.39 -13.15
C LEU A 94 4.57 22.73 -12.41
N PRO A 95 5.04 22.82 -11.14
CA PRO A 95 5.38 24.10 -10.54
C PRO A 95 6.90 24.26 -10.52
N ASP A 96 7.30 25.50 -10.79
CA ASP A 96 8.56 26.17 -10.45
C ASP A 96 9.46 25.42 -9.45
N PRO A 97 10.77 25.20 -9.76
CA PRO A 97 11.71 24.43 -8.93
C PRO A 97 11.96 24.95 -7.51
N GLY A 98 11.23 25.96 -7.03
CA GLY A 98 11.40 26.59 -5.72
C GLY A 98 10.50 26.10 -4.58
N LYS A 99 9.40 25.37 -4.81
CA LYS A 99 8.42 25.11 -3.74
C LYS A 99 8.62 23.77 -3.01
N SER A 100 9.67 23.72 -2.20
CA SER A 100 9.83 22.71 -1.14
C SER A 100 8.83 22.99 -0.01
N GLY A 101 7.58 22.59 -0.22
CA GLY A 101 6.47 22.81 0.72
C GLY A 101 5.68 21.52 0.93
N GLY A 102 6.37 20.42 1.20
CA GLY A 102 5.74 19.19 1.69
C GLY A 102 5.13 19.48 3.05
N GLN A 103 3.81 19.63 3.09
CA GLN A 103 3.03 19.69 4.32
C GLN A 103 3.44 18.49 5.19
N PRO A 104 3.71 18.66 6.50
CA PRO A 104 4.11 17.54 7.33
C PRO A 104 3.05 16.46 7.18
N ALA A 105 3.51 15.24 6.87
CA ALA A 105 2.65 14.06 6.88
C ALA A 105 1.80 14.12 8.16
N PRO A 106 0.49 13.79 8.11
CA PRO A 106 -0.27 13.66 9.35
C PRO A 106 0.55 12.71 10.22
N GLU A 107 1.03 13.20 11.36
CA GLU A 107 1.84 12.39 12.24
C GLU A 107 1.08 11.08 12.42
N PRO A 108 1.73 9.91 12.24
CA PRO A 108 1.07 8.66 12.56
C PRO A 108 0.71 8.80 14.02
N THR A 109 -0.56 9.10 14.33
CA THR A 109 -1.00 9.34 15.69
C THR A 109 -0.53 8.12 16.45
N THR A 110 0.52 8.33 17.24
CA THR A 110 0.93 7.38 18.24
C THR A 110 -0.35 7.24 19.04
N ALA A 111 -0.94 6.06 18.97
CA ALA A 111 -2.04 5.72 19.85
C ALA A 111 -1.50 6.03 21.24
N ARG A 112 -1.97 7.14 21.80
CA ARG A 112 -1.66 7.55 23.16
C ARG A 112 -2.03 6.35 24.02
N PRO A 113 -1.11 5.71 24.76
CA PRO A 113 -1.51 4.75 25.76
C PRO A 113 -2.46 5.51 26.69
N GLN A 114 -3.72 5.10 26.71
CA GLN A 114 -4.67 5.59 27.70
C GLN A 114 -4.18 5.03 29.02
N ASP A 115 -3.71 5.94 29.87
CA ASP A 115 -3.17 5.67 31.18
C ASP A 115 -4.13 4.78 31.96
N ALA A 116 -3.66 3.58 32.26
CA ALA A 116 -4.33 2.69 33.18
C ALA A 116 -4.06 3.18 34.61
N ASN A 117 -5.15 3.31 35.37
CA ASN A 117 -5.25 3.32 36.83
C ASN A 117 -4.83 4.56 37.61
N ALA A 118 -5.85 5.26 38.13
CA ALA A 118 -5.90 5.63 39.54
C ALA A 118 -7.35 5.56 40.06
N ALA A 119 -7.50 4.90 41.20
CA ALA A 119 -8.72 4.48 41.87
C ALA A 119 -9.60 5.61 42.43
N GLY A 120 -10.89 5.32 42.57
CA GLY A 120 -11.86 6.08 43.37
C GLY A 120 -13.30 5.72 42.99
N ARG A 121 -13.84 4.61 43.50
CA ARG A 121 -14.72 4.51 44.68
C ARG A 121 -16.21 4.78 44.39
N ASP A 122 -16.97 3.72 44.69
CA ASP A 122 -18.32 3.69 45.27
C ASP A 122 -19.54 4.03 44.39
N GLY A 123 -20.50 3.09 44.36
CA GLY A 123 -21.91 3.45 44.16
C GLY A 123 -22.75 2.53 43.27
N THR A 124 -23.31 1.48 43.87
CA THR A 124 -24.74 1.12 43.73
C THR A 124 -25.23 0.43 42.44
N SER A 125 -25.45 -0.88 42.58
CA SER A 125 -26.67 -1.64 42.27
C SER A 125 -27.48 -1.26 41.02
N HIS A 126 -27.51 -2.14 40.01
CA HIS A 126 -28.76 -2.84 39.68
C HIS A 126 -28.54 -4.09 38.82
N ARG A 127 -29.09 -5.18 39.33
CA ARG A 127 -29.17 -6.52 38.76
C ARG A 127 -30.38 -6.57 37.83
N GLN A 128 -30.21 -6.96 36.57
CA GLN A 128 -31.24 -7.76 35.90
C GLN A 128 -30.65 -8.65 34.78
N PRO A 129 -30.90 -9.97 34.80
CA PRO A 129 -30.53 -10.88 33.73
C PRO A 129 -31.67 -11.05 32.73
N LYS A 130 -31.40 -10.93 31.42
CA LYS A 130 -32.30 -11.43 30.36
C LYS A 130 -31.53 -12.12 29.22
N GLN A 131 -31.44 -13.44 29.37
CA GLN A 131 -31.79 -14.47 28.38
C GLN A 131 -31.38 -14.27 26.90
N ARG A 132 -30.31 -14.97 26.51
CA ARG A 132 -30.30 -16.09 25.56
C ARG A 132 -31.31 -16.05 24.39
N THR A 133 -30.81 -15.82 23.17
CA THR A 133 -31.14 -16.72 22.03
C THR A 133 -29.95 -16.82 21.07
N ARG A 134 -29.40 -18.04 20.96
CA ARG A 134 -28.61 -18.48 19.81
C ARG A 134 -29.55 -18.58 18.61
N LYS A 135 -29.20 -17.97 17.47
CA LYS A 135 -29.62 -18.47 16.17
C LYS A 135 -28.38 -18.64 15.29
N THR A 136 -27.88 -19.87 15.35
CA THR A 136 -27.09 -20.49 14.29
C THR A 136 -27.94 -20.45 13.02
N GLN A 137 -27.45 -19.84 11.94
CA GLN A 137 -27.98 -20.11 10.60
C GLN A 137 -26.82 -20.51 9.71
N ALA A 138 -26.56 -21.81 9.71
CA ALA A 138 -25.89 -22.49 8.62
C ALA A 138 -26.73 -22.25 7.36
N ARG A 139 -26.10 -21.80 6.28
CA ARG A 139 -26.67 -21.95 4.94
C ARG A 139 -25.79 -22.91 4.18
N ASN A 140 -26.49 -23.92 3.71
CA ASN A 140 -26.09 -25.08 2.95
C ASN A 140 -25.81 -24.66 1.50
N TRP A 141 -24.64 -24.97 0.96
CA TRP A 141 -24.36 -24.92 -0.49
C TRP A 141 -24.19 -26.34 -0.99
N SER A 142 -25.32 -26.98 -1.25
CA SER A 142 -25.43 -28.15 -2.11
C SER A 142 -26.61 -27.86 -3.01
N THR A 143 -26.33 -27.61 -4.29
CA THR A 143 -27.10 -28.07 -5.46
C THR A 143 -26.42 -27.53 -6.73
N LEU A 144 -25.88 -28.49 -7.50
CA LEU A 144 -25.48 -28.45 -8.91
C LEU A 144 -26.69 -28.13 -9.80
N PRO A 145 -26.48 -27.74 -11.08
CA PRO A 145 -26.20 -28.74 -12.12
C PRO A 145 -24.77 -28.70 -12.67
#